data_AF-A0A813R9J5-F1
#
_entry.id   AF-A0A813R9J5-F1
#
_cell.length_a   1.000
_cell.length_b   1.000
_cell.length_c   1.000
_cell.angle_alpha   90.00
_cell.angle_beta   90.00
_cell.angle_gamma   90.00
#
_symmetry.space_group_name_H-M   'P 1'
#
loop_
_entity.id
_entity.type
_entity.pdbx_description
1 polymer ?
#
loop_
_entity_poly.entity_id
_entity_poly.type
_entity_poly.pdbx_seq_one_letter_code
_entity_poly.pdbx_strand_id
1 'polypeptide(L)'
;MQCIIHCRNRTVFLSSFTLFILLLTYILYPWFYIAWLWRKSDINYIDFPVASKQLNNTLINVPAIIHQTWHDTDTIPIDWQQASKSCQSFHPNYEYHLWTDKDARRLIEKEFPCLLSTYDSYSYDIQRADIIRLIALYIYGGIYLDLDIICLKSFDQLRTYKFVLPKTMPVGLSNDFILAAPKHPFLLQVLNDLPKYNRNYLTKYATVMFSTGPMFLTHEASYYRNRFSISVLSEELYGKYTHNSSRSLFRHLKASSWHGNDAAIVKWIYRQRTILFSFQRFLKNKYDSSKYSTENQKDATSEEIENLLKELSVMKMVGKHANIISLLGCCTKGGQVMLIVEYAKYGNLRDYLRRKRPSGHILSGSFEQDENDNAYKQDDNDDLKRSLTTLDLIFFCLQTATGMEYLHSKKCIHRDLAARNVLLAENRICKIADFGLARDLTQTYYYRKQTDGRVPVKWMSPEALFDRKFSTKSDVWSFSILAWEIMTYGGSPYPSIAAEQLFDYLKNGNRMNQPANCPNEIFQLIELCWTFKESLRPTFTQICESLRCYLYGSSPIDYSDLDYVDLPPLSSPSMSDCASTTILPISTSGIATDTNSHSQTTTAATSASSLS
;
A
#
# COMPACT_ATOMS: atom_id res chain seq x y z
N MET A 1 45.80 -19.31 16.77
CA MET A 1 45.21 -18.40 17.78
C MET A 1 44.19 -17.41 17.18
N GLN A 2 44.48 -16.74 16.05
CA GLN A 2 43.53 -15.82 15.38
C GLN A 2 42.21 -16.49 14.91
N CYS A 3 42.24 -17.72 14.38
CA CYS A 3 41.01 -18.47 14.04
C CYS A 3 40.10 -18.75 15.25
N ILE A 4 40.68 -18.99 16.43
CA ILE A 4 39.93 -19.27 17.67
C ILE A 4 39.29 -17.98 18.19
N ILE A 5 40.00 -16.84 18.12
CA ILE A 5 39.45 -15.52 18.46
C ILE A 5 38.34 -15.11 17.47
N HIS A 6 38.52 -15.40 16.18
CA HIS A 6 37.51 -15.12 15.15
C HIS A 6 36.24 -15.99 15.32
N CYS A 7 36.41 -17.27 15.67
CA CYS A 7 35.30 -18.18 15.94
C CYS A 7 34.57 -17.80 17.25
N ARG A 8 35.31 -17.41 18.31
CA ARG A 8 34.73 -16.96 19.58
C ARG A 8 33.96 -15.64 19.40
N ASN A 9 34.50 -14.69 18.64
CA ASN A 9 33.82 -13.43 18.31
C ASN A 9 32.58 -13.66 17.43
N ARG A 10 32.62 -14.63 16.51
CA ARG A 10 31.46 -15.03 15.68
C ARG A 10 30.37 -15.70 16.51
N THR A 11 30.73 -16.58 17.44
CA THR A 11 29.76 -17.22 18.35
C THR A 11 29.16 -16.21 19.32
N VAL A 12 29.96 -15.30 19.88
CA VAL A 12 29.46 -14.20 20.73
C VAL A 12 28.56 -13.27 19.93
N PHE A 13 28.93 -12.88 18.71
CA PHE A 13 28.08 -12.07 17.84
C PHE A 13 26.77 -12.76 17.49
N LEU A 14 26.80 -14.02 17.09
CA LEU A 14 25.59 -14.80 16.78
C LEU A 14 24.70 -14.99 18.02
N SER A 15 25.29 -15.20 19.20
CA SER A 15 24.55 -15.35 20.46
C SER A 15 23.91 -14.03 20.88
N SER A 16 24.66 -12.92 20.85
CA SER A 16 24.15 -11.58 21.14
C SER A 16 23.10 -11.14 20.12
N PHE A 17 23.26 -11.48 18.85
CA PHE A 17 22.28 -11.20 17.80
C PHE A 17 21.02 -12.06 17.93
N THR A 18 21.16 -13.34 18.29
CA THR A 18 20.02 -14.21 18.59
C THR A 18 19.25 -13.68 19.79
N LEU A 19 19.95 -13.27 20.86
CA LEU A 19 19.34 -12.64 22.01
C LEU A 19 18.63 -11.33 21.64
N PHE A 20 19.23 -10.51 20.77
CA PHE A 20 18.60 -9.30 20.24
C PHE A 20 17.34 -9.61 19.43
N ILE A 21 17.34 -10.63 18.56
CA ILE A 21 16.15 -11.04 17.81
C ILE A 21 15.07 -11.61 18.73
N LEU A 22 15.44 -12.40 19.73
CA LEU A 22 14.48 -12.92 20.73
C LEU A 22 13.88 -11.78 21.54
N LEU A 23 14.68 -10.82 21.99
CA LEU A 23 14.23 -9.62 22.70
C LEU A 23 13.30 -8.78 21.80
N LEU A 24 13.68 -8.54 20.55
CA LEU A 24 12.90 -7.78 19.58
C LEU A 24 11.57 -8.49 19.26
N THR A 25 11.61 -9.81 19.07
CA THR A 25 10.41 -10.63 18.86
C THR A 25 9.51 -10.57 20.08
N TYR A 26 10.05 -10.69 21.29
CA TYR A 26 9.30 -10.61 22.54
C TYR A 26 8.63 -9.23 22.71
N ILE A 27 9.34 -8.15 22.39
CA ILE A 27 8.81 -6.77 22.47
C ILE A 27 7.71 -6.52 21.43
N LEU A 28 7.82 -7.10 20.23
CA LEU A 28 6.89 -6.84 19.12
C LEU A 28 5.76 -7.85 18.99
N TYR A 29 5.92 -9.04 19.56
CA TYR A 29 4.91 -10.10 19.50
C TYR A 29 3.52 -9.62 19.96
N PRO A 30 3.38 -8.87 21.07
CA PRO A 30 2.07 -8.37 21.49
C PRO A 30 1.40 -7.48 20.43
N TRP A 31 2.18 -6.65 19.73
CA TRP A 31 1.66 -5.79 18.65
C TRP A 31 1.20 -6.61 17.44
N PHE A 32 1.99 -7.60 17.02
CA PHE A 32 1.61 -8.47 15.91
C PHE A 32 0.41 -9.34 16.23
N TYR A 33 0.35 -9.86 17.45
CA TYR A 33 -0.76 -10.64 17.95
C TYR A 33 -2.07 -9.84 17.91
N ILE A 34 -2.06 -8.61 18.42
CA ILE A 34 -3.24 -7.74 18.40
C ILE A 34 -3.60 -7.31 16.97
N ALA A 35 -2.61 -6.98 16.13
CA ALA A 35 -2.85 -6.69 14.72
C ALA A 35 -3.52 -7.86 13.98
N TRP A 36 -3.10 -9.08 14.27
CA TRP A 36 -3.68 -10.31 13.71
C TRP A 36 -5.11 -10.56 14.22
N LEU A 37 -5.34 -10.42 15.54
CA LEU A 37 -6.68 -10.50 16.13
C LEU A 37 -7.64 -9.48 15.51
N TRP A 38 -7.17 -8.24 15.38
CA TRP A 38 -7.94 -7.15 14.79
C TRP A 38 -8.31 -7.43 13.34
N ARG A 39 -7.37 -7.91 12.51
CA ARG A 39 -7.62 -8.24 11.09
C ARG A 39 -8.64 -9.38 10.92
N LYS A 40 -8.74 -10.28 11.90
CA LYS A 40 -9.71 -11.39 11.91
C LYS A 40 -11.06 -11.04 12.52
N SER A 41 -11.20 -9.85 13.09
CA SER A 41 -12.45 -9.46 13.73
C SER A 41 -13.42 -8.92 12.69
N ASP A 42 -14.65 -9.43 12.67
CA ASP A 42 -15.75 -8.81 11.92
C ASP A 42 -16.19 -7.56 12.67
N ILE A 43 -16.08 -6.39 12.04
CA ILE A 43 -16.26 -5.08 12.69
C ILE A 43 -17.35 -4.30 11.99
N ASN A 44 -18.29 -3.79 12.78
CA ASN A 44 -19.33 -2.90 12.30
C ASN A 44 -18.78 -1.47 12.18
N TYR A 45 -18.38 -1.08 10.97
CA TYR A 45 -18.06 0.31 10.69
C TYR A 45 -19.34 1.14 10.58
N ILE A 46 -19.31 2.35 11.14
CA ILE A 46 -20.38 3.32 10.98
C ILE A 46 -20.23 3.96 9.59
N ASP A 47 -21.23 3.78 8.75
CA ASP A 47 -21.40 4.54 7.52
C ASP A 47 -22.65 5.42 7.67
N PHE A 48 -22.49 6.74 7.56
CA PHE A 48 -23.63 7.64 7.57
C PHE A 48 -24.28 7.63 6.18
N PRO A 49 -25.56 7.23 6.03
CA PRO A 49 -26.26 7.47 4.79
C PRO A 49 -26.38 8.97 4.56
N VAL A 50 -25.99 9.42 3.36
CA VAL A 50 -26.20 10.79 2.89
C VAL A 50 -27.71 10.98 2.68
N ALA A 51 -28.43 11.34 3.73
CA ALA A 51 -29.68 12.14 3.71
C ALA A 51 -30.39 12.06 5.07
N SER A 52 -30.79 13.23 5.54
CA SER A 52 -31.63 13.50 6.70
C SER A 52 -32.85 12.58 6.84
N LYS A 53 -32.96 11.92 8.00
CA LYS A 53 -34.26 11.64 8.64
C LYS A 53 -34.19 12.15 10.08
N GLN A 54 -35.21 12.89 10.49
CA GLN A 54 -35.38 13.38 11.85
C GLN A 54 -35.15 12.23 12.85
N LEU A 55 -34.34 12.49 13.89
CA LEU A 55 -34.09 11.54 14.96
C LEU A 55 -35.43 11.27 15.67
N ASN A 56 -36.03 10.09 15.48
CA ASN A 56 -37.16 9.68 16.31
C ASN A 56 -36.64 9.46 17.73
N ASN A 57 -37.15 10.23 18.71
CA ASN A 57 -36.73 10.21 20.12
C ASN A 57 -36.82 8.82 20.80
N THR A 58 -37.47 7.83 20.17
CA THR A 58 -37.62 6.46 20.68
C THR A 58 -36.40 5.56 20.48
N LEU A 59 -35.35 6.00 19.77
CA LEU A 59 -34.16 5.20 19.44
C LEU A 59 -32.85 5.66 20.09
N ILE A 60 -32.91 6.63 21.02
CA ILE A 60 -31.71 7.15 21.70
C ILE A 60 -31.26 6.16 22.79
N ASN A 61 -30.08 5.57 22.60
CA ASN A 61 -29.49 4.62 23.55
C ASN A 61 -28.53 5.29 24.54
N VAL A 62 -28.01 6.48 24.21
CA VAL A 62 -26.96 7.16 24.99
C VAL A 62 -27.44 8.51 25.53
N PRO A 63 -27.25 8.78 26.85
CA PRO A 63 -27.61 10.06 27.45
C PRO A 63 -26.75 11.22 26.92
N ALA A 64 -27.30 12.43 26.95
CA ALA A 64 -26.65 13.65 26.49
C ALA A 64 -25.66 14.14 27.54
N ILE A 65 -24.55 13.41 27.76
CA ILE A 65 -23.51 13.74 28.73
C ILE A 65 -22.16 13.72 28.04
N ILE A 66 -21.36 14.76 28.25
CA ILE A 66 -19.96 14.84 27.85
C ILE A 66 -19.08 14.67 29.10
N HIS A 67 -18.15 13.73 29.04
CA HIS A 67 -17.14 13.51 30.06
C HIS A 67 -15.76 13.90 29.52
N GLN A 68 -15.01 14.66 30.31
CA GLN A 68 -13.58 14.92 30.08
C GLN A 68 -12.83 14.74 31.40
N THR A 69 -11.51 14.55 31.34
CA THR A 69 -10.68 14.34 32.54
C THR A 69 -9.53 15.32 32.57
N TRP A 70 -9.21 15.83 33.77
CA TRP A 70 -8.04 16.69 33.99
C TRP A 70 -7.41 16.41 35.35
N HIS A 71 -6.08 16.58 35.45
CA HIS A 71 -5.39 16.38 36.72
C HIS A 71 -5.61 17.55 37.69
N ASP A 72 -5.67 17.22 38.98
CA ASP A 72 -5.62 18.11 40.16
C ASP A 72 -6.68 19.21 40.36
N THR A 73 -7.16 19.91 39.33
CA THR A 73 -8.01 21.11 39.48
C THR A 73 -9.25 21.08 38.59
N ASP A 74 -10.29 21.81 38.97
CA ASP A 74 -11.52 21.97 38.17
C ASP A 74 -11.34 22.90 36.95
N THR A 75 -10.11 23.38 36.70
CA THR A 75 -9.82 24.38 35.68
C THR A 75 -8.91 23.82 34.60
N ILE A 76 -9.43 23.72 33.37
CA ILE A 76 -8.68 23.26 32.19
C ILE A 76 -7.68 24.34 31.76
N PRO A 77 -6.42 23.99 31.42
CA PRO A 77 -5.45 24.91 30.86
C PRO A 77 -5.91 25.58 29.57
N ILE A 78 -5.48 26.83 29.36
CA ILE A 78 -5.90 27.70 28.26
C ILE A 78 -5.77 27.00 26.90
N ASP A 79 -4.67 26.25 26.70
CA ASP A 79 -4.36 25.55 25.45
C ASP A 79 -5.43 24.54 25.02
N TRP A 80 -6.19 23.98 25.96
CA TRP A 80 -7.24 22.99 25.67
C TRP A 80 -8.65 23.49 25.96
N GLN A 81 -8.80 24.67 26.57
CA GLN A 81 -10.12 25.28 26.74
C GLN A 81 -10.84 25.48 25.41
N GLN A 82 -10.11 25.83 24.34
CA GLN A 82 -10.71 25.99 23.01
C GLN A 82 -11.38 24.69 22.53
N ALA A 83 -10.70 23.56 22.72
CA ALA A 83 -11.20 22.25 22.31
C ALA A 83 -12.43 21.84 23.14
N SER A 84 -12.34 21.90 24.47
CA SER A 84 -13.48 21.63 25.35
C SER A 84 -14.69 22.53 25.06
N LYS A 85 -14.47 23.85 24.88
CA LYS A 85 -15.53 24.82 24.54
C LYS A 85 -16.16 24.53 23.18
N SER A 86 -15.39 24.07 22.19
CA SER A 86 -15.96 23.69 20.89
C SER A 86 -16.98 22.55 21.05
N CYS A 87 -16.65 21.55 21.86
CA CYS A 87 -17.55 20.43 22.12
C CYS A 87 -18.80 20.85 22.90
N GLN A 88 -18.67 21.72 23.91
CA GLN A 88 -19.85 22.28 24.59
C GLN A 88 -20.72 23.14 23.66
N SER A 89 -20.11 23.90 22.75
CA SER A 89 -20.83 24.78 21.82
C SER A 89 -21.67 24.03 20.79
N PHE A 90 -21.16 22.89 20.29
CA PHE A 90 -21.93 22.00 19.40
C PHE A 90 -22.98 21.16 20.15
N HIS A 91 -22.95 21.16 21.48
CA HIS A 91 -23.80 20.33 22.35
C HIS A 91 -24.38 21.14 23.54
N PRO A 92 -25.11 22.25 23.29
CA PRO A 92 -25.54 23.15 24.36
C PRO A 92 -26.52 22.52 25.37
N ASN A 93 -27.19 21.43 24.99
CA ASN A 93 -28.16 20.72 25.82
C ASN A 93 -27.55 19.50 26.53
N TYR A 94 -26.23 19.29 26.45
CA TYR A 94 -25.57 18.15 27.07
C TYR A 94 -25.08 18.55 28.46
N GLU A 95 -25.22 17.63 29.41
CA GLU A 95 -24.57 17.75 30.71
C GLU A 95 -23.05 17.59 30.53
N TYR A 96 -22.26 18.37 31.25
CA TYR A 96 -20.80 18.35 31.14
C TYR A 96 -20.16 17.98 32.48
N HIS A 97 -19.35 16.92 32.48
CA HIS A 97 -18.60 16.44 33.64
C HIS A 97 -17.10 16.51 33.37
N LEU A 98 -16.39 17.25 34.20
CA LEU A 98 -14.93 17.23 34.27
C LEU A 98 -14.50 16.40 35.48
N TRP A 99 -13.79 15.31 35.25
CA TRP A 99 -13.33 14.40 36.30
C TRP A 99 -11.91 14.74 36.73
N THR A 100 -11.72 15.08 38.01
CA THR A 100 -10.39 15.18 38.62
C THR A 100 -9.90 13.83 39.13
N ASP A 101 -8.61 13.71 39.46
CA ASP A 101 -8.05 12.49 40.07
C ASP A 101 -8.73 12.14 41.40
N LYS A 102 -9.14 13.16 42.16
CA LYS A 102 -9.86 13.00 43.43
C LYS A 102 -11.27 12.48 43.20
N ASP A 103 -11.98 13.00 42.20
CA ASP A 103 -13.31 12.51 41.84
C ASP A 103 -13.25 11.10 41.30
N ALA A 104 -12.26 10.82 40.46
CA ALA A 104 -12.00 9.50 39.90
C ALA A 104 -11.81 8.46 41.00
N ARG A 105 -10.88 8.71 41.92
CA ARG A 105 -10.60 7.77 43.02
C ARG A 105 -11.82 7.56 43.91
N ARG A 106 -12.56 8.62 44.25
CA ARG A 106 -13.78 8.54 45.08
C ARG A 106 -14.88 7.72 44.38
N LEU A 107 -15.06 7.91 43.09
CA LEU A 107 -16.03 7.16 42.30
C LEU A 107 -15.68 5.67 42.26
N ILE A 108 -14.41 5.34 42.06
CA ILE A 108 -13.91 3.95 42.05
C ILE A 108 -14.12 3.30 43.41
N GLU A 109 -13.73 3.97 44.49
CA GLU A 109 -13.89 3.46 45.84
C GLU A 109 -15.36 3.13 46.17
N LYS A 110 -16.28 3.96 45.68
CA LYS A 110 -17.72 3.78 45.89
C LYS A 110 -18.34 2.68 45.01
N GLU A 111 -18.06 2.69 43.72
CA GLU A 111 -18.79 1.89 42.72
C GLU A 111 -18.03 0.62 42.31
N PHE A 112 -16.70 0.62 42.41
CA PHE A 112 -15.81 -0.49 42.04
C PHE A 112 -14.69 -0.69 43.08
N PRO A 113 -15.00 -0.97 44.36
CA PRO A 113 -14.01 -1.07 45.42
C PRO A 113 -12.94 -2.14 45.15
N CYS A 114 -13.28 -3.19 44.40
CA CYS A 114 -12.34 -4.23 43.99
C CYS A 114 -11.24 -3.74 43.01
N LEU A 115 -11.49 -2.65 42.28
CA LEU A 115 -10.53 -2.06 41.35
C LEU A 115 -9.64 -1.00 42.03
N LEU A 116 -9.97 -0.54 43.23
CA LEU A 116 -9.28 0.56 43.90
C LEU A 116 -7.79 0.27 44.10
N SER A 117 -7.45 -0.93 44.55
CA SER A 117 -6.05 -1.36 44.72
C SER A 117 -5.28 -1.39 43.40
N THR A 118 -5.93 -1.81 42.32
CA THR A 118 -5.34 -1.81 40.97
C THR A 118 -5.13 -0.38 40.49
N TYR A 119 -6.14 0.49 40.66
CA TYR A 119 -6.09 1.89 40.29
C TYR A 119 -4.95 2.65 41.00
N ASP A 120 -4.82 2.47 42.31
CA ASP A 120 -3.79 3.11 43.13
C ASP A 120 -2.37 2.59 42.76
N SER A 121 -2.26 1.38 42.22
CA SER A 121 -0.98 0.77 41.84
C SER A 121 -0.44 1.20 40.47
N TYR A 122 -1.23 1.88 39.64
CA TYR A 122 -0.78 2.28 38.30
C TYR A 122 0.40 3.25 38.36
N SER A 123 1.40 3.01 37.51
CA SER A 123 2.65 3.77 37.52
C SER A 123 2.55 5.15 36.87
N TYR A 124 1.57 5.35 35.98
CA TYR A 124 1.43 6.58 35.21
C TYR A 124 0.02 7.17 35.29
N ASP A 125 -0.09 8.49 35.37
CA ASP A 125 -1.38 9.21 35.47
C ASP A 125 -2.31 8.93 34.28
N ILE A 126 -1.74 8.74 33.09
CA ILE A 126 -2.53 8.40 31.90
C ILE A 126 -3.27 7.06 32.04
N GLN A 127 -2.73 6.10 32.80
CA GLN A 127 -3.43 4.84 33.08
C GLN A 127 -4.66 5.11 33.97
N ARG A 128 -4.55 6.01 34.95
CA ARG A 128 -5.68 6.45 35.79
C ARG A 128 -6.74 7.15 34.95
N ALA A 129 -6.33 8.05 34.05
CA ALA A 129 -7.21 8.73 33.10
C ALA A 129 -7.95 7.73 32.16
N ASP A 130 -7.26 6.70 31.67
CA ASP A 130 -7.84 5.61 30.88
C ASP A 130 -8.92 4.83 31.66
N ILE A 131 -8.79 4.69 32.98
CA ILE A 131 -9.77 3.95 33.78
C ILE A 131 -11.00 4.79 34.08
N ILE A 132 -10.81 6.04 34.52
CA ILE A 132 -11.95 6.88 34.88
C ILE A 132 -12.90 7.11 33.71
N ARG A 133 -12.39 7.24 32.47
CA ARG A 133 -13.26 7.36 31.29
C ARG A 133 -14.16 6.14 31.11
N LEU A 134 -13.65 4.93 31.35
CA LEU A 134 -14.42 3.69 31.22
C LEU A 134 -15.47 3.55 32.33
N ILE A 135 -15.11 3.95 33.56
CA ILE A 135 -16.01 3.88 34.72
C ILE A 135 -17.11 4.92 34.62
N ALA A 136 -16.79 6.16 34.26
CA ALA A 136 -17.78 7.21 34.03
C ALA A 136 -18.80 6.78 32.97
N LEU A 137 -18.33 6.27 31.84
CA LEU A 137 -19.20 5.76 30.78
C LEU A 137 -20.02 4.53 31.20
N TYR A 138 -19.49 3.64 32.04
CA TYR A 138 -20.25 2.49 32.52
C TYR A 138 -21.39 2.92 33.45
N ILE A 139 -21.15 3.90 34.33
CA ILE A 139 -22.13 4.34 35.32
C ILE A 139 -23.16 5.26 34.68
N TYR A 140 -22.69 6.31 34.02
CA TYR A 140 -23.53 7.40 33.54
C TYR A 140 -23.93 7.23 32.06
N GLY A 141 -23.22 6.41 31.29
CA GLY A 141 -23.31 6.44 29.82
C GLY A 141 -22.67 7.72 29.28
N GLY A 142 -23.05 8.13 28.07
CA GLY A 142 -22.64 9.41 27.49
C GLY A 142 -21.48 9.29 26.52
N ILE A 143 -20.73 10.38 26.38
CA ILE A 143 -19.62 10.53 25.43
C ILE A 143 -18.40 11.02 26.20
N TYR A 144 -17.31 10.25 26.18
CA TYR A 144 -16.02 10.69 26.65
C TYR A 144 -15.16 11.20 25.49
N LEU A 145 -14.44 12.30 25.73
CA LEU A 145 -13.54 12.95 24.78
C LEU A 145 -12.27 13.43 25.49
N ASP A 146 -11.10 13.13 24.94
CA ASP A 146 -9.86 13.75 25.40
C ASP A 146 -9.90 15.28 25.21
N LEU A 147 -9.17 16.00 26.05
CA LEU A 147 -9.15 17.48 26.07
C LEU A 147 -8.58 18.10 24.78
N ASP A 148 -7.89 17.31 23.95
CA ASP A 148 -7.33 17.76 22.68
C ASP A 148 -8.26 17.54 21.48
N ILE A 149 -9.50 17.09 21.71
CA ILE A 149 -10.51 16.89 20.67
C ILE A 149 -11.31 18.17 20.44
N ILE A 150 -11.24 18.69 19.21
CA ILE A 150 -12.08 19.79 18.72
C ILE A 150 -13.28 19.20 17.97
N CYS A 151 -14.48 19.49 18.47
CA CYS A 151 -15.72 19.11 17.81
C CYS A 151 -16.00 20.00 16.60
N LEU A 152 -16.42 19.38 15.50
CA LEU A 152 -16.77 20.04 14.23
C LEU A 152 -18.27 19.96 13.93
N LYS A 153 -18.97 19.00 14.56
CA LYS A 153 -20.41 18.73 14.39
C LYS A 153 -21.03 18.19 15.69
N SER A 154 -22.35 18.17 15.74
CA SER A 154 -23.09 17.47 16.81
C SER A 154 -22.96 15.95 16.69
N PHE A 155 -22.90 15.27 17.82
CA PHE A 155 -22.87 13.82 17.99
C PHE A 155 -24.27 13.21 18.21
N ASP A 156 -25.35 13.98 18.07
CA ASP A 156 -26.71 13.50 18.31
C ASP A 156 -27.05 12.23 17.52
N GLN A 157 -26.60 12.14 16.27
CA GLN A 157 -26.80 10.95 15.44
C GLN A 157 -26.10 9.72 16.00
N LEU A 158 -24.91 9.88 16.60
CA LEU A 158 -24.16 8.77 17.17
C LEU A 158 -24.83 8.19 18.42
N ARG A 159 -25.70 8.95 19.10
CA ARG A 159 -26.43 8.48 20.29
C ARG A 159 -27.51 7.44 20.01
N THR A 160 -27.77 7.17 18.74
CA THR A 160 -28.62 6.05 18.31
C THR A 160 -27.89 4.70 18.44
N TYR A 161 -26.56 4.69 18.47
CA TYR A 161 -25.74 3.50 18.70
C TYR A 161 -25.59 3.23 20.21
N LYS A 162 -25.24 1.98 20.57
CA LYS A 162 -25.05 1.57 21.97
C LYS A 162 -23.62 1.71 22.47
N PHE A 163 -22.66 1.56 21.56
CA PHE A 163 -21.25 1.68 21.89
C PHE A 163 -20.46 2.04 20.63
N VAL A 164 -19.70 3.13 20.68
CA VAL A 164 -18.96 3.67 19.54
C VAL A 164 -17.57 4.10 19.98
N LEU A 165 -16.57 3.79 19.17
CA LEU A 165 -15.23 4.34 19.33
C LEU A 165 -14.47 4.40 17.99
N PRO A 166 -13.40 5.18 17.85
CA PRO A 166 -12.66 5.28 16.62
C PRO A 166 -11.68 4.13 16.42
N LYS A 167 -11.36 3.86 15.16
CA LYS A 167 -10.19 3.07 14.80
C LYS A 167 -8.90 3.77 15.28
N THR A 168 -7.87 3.02 15.63
CA THR A 168 -6.55 3.61 15.92
C THR A 168 -5.53 3.22 14.86
N MET A 169 -4.57 4.12 14.63
CA MET A 169 -3.47 3.90 13.68
C MET A 169 -2.22 3.45 14.44
N PRO A 170 -1.54 2.38 14.00
CA PRO A 170 -1.74 1.68 12.73
C PRO A 170 -2.71 0.48 12.77
N VAL A 171 -3.12 0.00 13.95
CA VAL A 171 -4.07 -1.12 14.14
C VAL A 171 -4.89 -0.93 15.41
N GLY A 172 -6.15 -1.38 15.40
CA GLY A 172 -6.98 -1.52 16.60
C GLY A 172 -7.99 -0.40 16.81
N LEU A 173 -8.30 -0.19 18.09
CA LEU A 173 -9.34 0.68 18.63
C LEU A 173 -8.74 1.78 19.50
N SER A 174 -9.17 3.02 19.29
CA SER A 174 -8.74 4.17 20.08
C SER A 174 -9.65 4.38 21.27
N ASN A 175 -9.11 4.92 22.37
CA ASN A 175 -9.83 5.21 23.61
C ASN A 175 -9.83 6.71 23.95
N ASP A 176 -9.54 7.57 22.96
CA ASP A 176 -9.57 9.04 23.04
C ASP A 176 -10.99 9.62 22.83
N PHE A 177 -11.84 8.88 22.13
CA PHE A 177 -13.28 9.10 22.03
C PHE A 177 -13.99 7.78 22.33
N ILE A 178 -14.98 7.79 23.22
CA ILE A 178 -15.88 6.64 23.42
C ILE A 178 -17.28 7.16 23.70
N LEU A 179 -18.27 6.64 22.98
CA LEU A 179 -19.68 6.82 23.27
C LEU A 179 -20.26 5.49 23.74
N ALA A 180 -21.00 5.50 24.85
CA ALA A 180 -21.52 4.28 25.44
C ALA A 180 -22.88 4.47 26.11
N ALA A 181 -23.76 3.47 25.95
CA ALA A 181 -24.93 3.34 26.79
C ALA A 181 -24.50 2.99 28.23
N PRO A 182 -25.21 3.47 29.26
CA PRO A 182 -24.91 3.10 30.63
C PRO A 182 -25.02 1.58 30.79
N LYS A 183 -24.14 1.02 31.62
CA LYS A 183 -24.03 -0.42 31.92
C LYS A 183 -23.78 -1.30 30.70
N HIS A 184 -23.15 -0.78 29.65
CA HIS A 184 -22.84 -1.58 28.46
C HIS A 184 -21.96 -2.80 28.81
N PRO A 185 -22.35 -4.04 28.44
CA PRO A 185 -21.66 -5.26 28.93
C PRO A 185 -20.19 -5.36 28.51
N PHE A 186 -19.82 -4.77 27.37
CA PHE A 186 -18.42 -4.70 26.97
C PHE A 186 -17.57 -3.89 27.95
N LEU A 187 -18.06 -2.75 28.46
CA LEU A 187 -17.33 -1.97 29.46
C LEU A 187 -17.16 -2.77 30.75
N LEU A 188 -18.17 -3.54 31.16
CA LEU A 188 -18.06 -4.40 32.34
C LEU A 188 -16.96 -5.46 32.17
N GLN A 189 -16.87 -6.09 30.99
CA GLN A 189 -15.79 -7.04 30.69
C GLN A 189 -14.43 -6.36 30.81
N VAL A 190 -14.26 -5.21 30.15
CA VAL A 190 -13.02 -4.44 30.17
C VAL A 190 -12.62 -4.10 31.62
N LEU A 191 -13.55 -3.58 32.42
CA LEU A 191 -13.31 -3.21 33.82
C LEU A 191 -12.91 -4.41 34.68
N ASN A 192 -13.58 -5.56 34.50
CA ASN A 192 -13.26 -6.79 35.26
C ASN A 192 -11.88 -7.35 34.91
N ASP A 193 -11.41 -7.13 33.69
CA ASP A 193 -10.14 -7.70 33.21
C ASP A 193 -8.94 -6.80 33.49
N LEU A 194 -9.14 -5.51 33.78
CA LEU A 194 -8.07 -4.54 34.12
C LEU A 194 -6.98 -5.10 35.07
N PRO A 195 -7.31 -5.73 36.22
CA PRO A 195 -6.29 -6.24 37.13
C PRO A 195 -5.36 -7.29 36.50
N LYS A 196 -5.83 -8.06 35.50
CA LYS A 196 -5.04 -9.09 34.81
C LYS A 196 -3.97 -8.48 33.89
N TYR A 197 -4.18 -7.24 33.46
CA TYR A 197 -3.36 -6.51 32.50
C TYR A 197 -2.51 -5.40 33.13
N ASN A 198 -2.61 -5.18 34.44
CA ASN A 198 -1.74 -4.28 35.19
C ASN A 198 -0.30 -4.81 35.21
N ARG A 199 0.49 -4.47 34.19
CA ARG A 199 1.85 -4.93 33.96
C ARG A 199 2.73 -3.78 33.52
N ASN A 200 3.97 -3.76 34.01
CA ASN A 200 4.99 -2.83 33.56
C ASN A 200 5.81 -3.46 32.43
N TYR A 201 5.82 -2.79 31.28
CA TYR A 201 6.60 -3.16 30.11
C TYR A 201 7.88 -2.31 30.04
N LEU A 202 8.76 -2.64 29.09
CA LEU A 202 10.08 -2.01 28.95
C LEU A 202 10.02 -0.49 28.74
N THR A 203 8.92 0.03 28.17
CA THR A 203 8.75 1.46 27.90
C THR A 203 7.43 1.97 28.48
N LYS A 204 7.39 3.26 28.85
CA LYS A 204 6.15 3.93 29.28
C LYS A 204 5.04 3.76 28.23
N TYR A 205 5.39 3.94 26.95
CA TYR A 205 4.44 3.76 25.85
C TYR A 205 3.82 2.36 25.81
N ALA A 206 4.65 1.30 25.87
CA ALA A 206 4.13 -0.06 25.87
C ALA A 206 3.30 -0.35 27.13
N THR A 207 3.73 0.12 28.29
CA THR A 207 2.98 -0.06 29.54
C THR A 207 1.57 0.47 29.42
N VAL A 208 1.41 1.74 29.03
CA VAL A 208 0.09 2.37 28.90
C VAL A 208 -0.76 1.67 27.85
N MET A 209 -0.22 1.44 26.64
CA MET A 209 -0.98 0.86 25.51
C MET A 209 -1.59 -0.51 25.85
N PHE A 210 -0.83 -1.38 26.54
CA PHE A 210 -1.22 -2.77 26.80
C PHE A 210 -1.86 -3.01 28.16
N SER A 211 -1.77 -2.07 29.12
CA SER A 211 -2.45 -2.21 30.41
C SER A 211 -3.86 -1.63 30.41
N THR A 212 -4.02 -0.43 29.87
CA THR A 212 -5.25 0.39 30.01
C THR A 212 -5.65 1.07 28.70
N GLY A 213 -4.71 1.18 27.77
CA GLY A 213 -4.84 1.94 26.54
C GLY A 213 -5.44 1.19 25.34
N PRO A 214 -5.24 1.74 24.14
CA PRO A 214 -5.81 1.23 22.89
C PRO A 214 -5.56 -0.26 22.60
N MET A 215 -4.37 -0.79 22.92
CA MET A 215 -4.07 -2.20 22.63
C MET A 215 -4.84 -3.13 23.58
N PHE A 216 -4.93 -2.80 24.87
CA PHE A 216 -5.78 -3.51 25.81
C PHE A 216 -7.25 -3.51 25.37
N LEU A 217 -7.79 -2.35 25.01
CA LEU A 217 -9.18 -2.26 24.56
C LEU A 217 -9.44 -3.04 23.26
N THR A 218 -8.47 -3.04 22.34
CA THR A 218 -8.54 -3.83 21.10
C THR A 218 -8.55 -5.32 21.39
N HIS A 219 -7.74 -5.78 22.34
CA HIS A 219 -7.73 -7.16 22.79
C HIS A 219 -9.09 -7.57 23.33
N GLU A 220 -9.65 -6.80 24.27
CA GLU A 220 -10.95 -7.07 24.87
C GLU A 220 -12.07 -7.12 23.82
N ALA A 221 -12.08 -6.16 22.89
CA ALA A 221 -13.08 -6.12 21.81
C ALA A 221 -12.99 -7.34 20.88
N SER A 222 -11.77 -7.85 20.64
CA SER A 222 -11.54 -9.01 19.78
C SER A 222 -12.13 -10.30 20.38
N TYR A 223 -12.22 -10.40 21.70
CA TYR A 223 -12.78 -11.57 22.42
C TYR A 223 -14.20 -11.39 22.93
N TYR A 224 -14.74 -10.17 22.86
CA TYR A 224 -16.10 -9.91 23.31
C TYR A 224 -17.11 -10.72 22.48
N ARG A 225 -18.02 -11.45 23.13
CA ARG A 225 -18.92 -12.39 22.42
C ARG A 225 -19.89 -11.69 21.46
N ASN A 226 -20.33 -10.49 21.79
CA ASN A 226 -21.33 -9.73 21.00
C ASN A 226 -20.69 -8.54 20.26
N ARG A 227 -19.65 -8.80 19.45
CA ARG A 227 -18.88 -7.74 18.76
C ARG A 227 -19.73 -6.82 17.90
N PHE A 228 -20.86 -7.30 17.36
CA PHE A 228 -21.79 -6.47 16.59
C PHE A 228 -22.44 -5.33 17.40
N SER A 229 -22.40 -5.38 18.74
CA SER A 229 -22.85 -4.27 19.58
C SER A 229 -21.82 -3.15 19.71
N ILE A 230 -20.59 -3.35 19.20
CA ILE A 230 -19.52 -2.34 19.14
C ILE A 230 -19.49 -1.79 17.71
N SER A 231 -19.69 -0.49 17.58
CA SER A 231 -19.60 0.22 16.30
C SER A 231 -18.31 1.03 16.23
N VAL A 232 -17.69 1.09 15.06
CA VAL A 232 -16.38 1.71 14.88
C VAL A 232 -16.48 2.90 13.93
N LEU A 233 -16.02 4.06 14.37
CA LEU A 233 -15.89 5.23 13.49
C LEU A 233 -14.74 5.00 12.50
N SER A 234 -15.05 5.17 11.22
CA SER A 234 -14.05 5.20 10.15
C SER A 234 -13.24 6.49 10.21
N GLU A 235 -12.04 6.46 9.64
CA GLU A 235 -11.10 7.59 9.65
C GLU A 235 -11.68 8.86 8.99
N GLU A 236 -12.57 8.72 8.02
CA GLU A 236 -13.28 9.85 7.40
C GLU A 236 -14.10 10.67 8.42
N LEU A 237 -14.55 10.02 9.50
CA LEU A 237 -15.42 10.62 10.51
C LEU A 237 -14.65 11.30 11.65
N TYR A 238 -13.32 11.15 11.74
CA TYR A 238 -12.49 11.84 12.73
C TYR A 238 -11.06 12.12 12.26
N GLY A 239 -10.65 13.39 12.31
CA GLY A 239 -9.37 13.85 11.78
C GLY A 239 -8.23 13.77 12.80
N LYS A 240 -7.62 12.59 12.96
CA LYS A 240 -6.42 12.43 13.81
C LYS A 240 -5.13 12.84 13.08
N TYR A 241 -5.12 12.73 11.74
CA TYR A 241 -3.98 13.07 10.88
C TYR A 241 -4.47 13.65 9.54
N THR A 242 -4.47 14.98 9.44
CA THR A 242 -4.45 15.79 8.18
C THR A 242 -5.59 15.69 7.17
N HIS A 243 -6.53 14.74 7.26
CA HIS A 243 -7.70 14.73 6.38
C HIS A 243 -8.89 15.44 7.05
N ASN A 244 -9.04 16.74 6.81
CA ASN A 244 -10.29 17.45 7.15
C ASN A 244 -11.35 17.05 6.12
N SER A 245 -11.92 15.85 6.25
CA SER A 245 -13.08 15.48 5.46
C SER A 245 -14.25 16.38 5.86
N SER A 246 -15.05 16.80 4.88
CA SER A 246 -16.32 17.48 5.14
C SER A 246 -17.27 16.62 6.00
N ARG A 247 -17.03 15.29 6.07
CA ARG A 247 -17.78 14.34 6.90
C ARG A 247 -17.33 14.30 8.36
N SER A 248 -16.11 14.76 8.69
CA SER A 248 -15.54 14.61 10.04
C SER A 248 -16.40 15.24 11.13
N LEU A 249 -16.56 14.51 12.24
CA LEU A 249 -17.31 14.92 13.42
C LEU A 249 -16.42 15.70 14.41
N PHE A 250 -15.14 15.37 14.46
CA PHE A 250 -14.15 16.00 15.31
C PHE A 250 -12.72 15.84 14.76
N ARG A 251 -11.76 16.60 15.30
CA ARG A 251 -10.33 16.55 14.96
C ARG A 251 -9.45 16.76 16.20
N HIS A 252 -8.18 16.35 16.16
CA HIS A 252 -7.24 16.53 17.28
C HIS A 252 -6.40 17.81 17.15
N LEU A 253 -5.99 18.38 18.28
CA LEU A 253 -4.95 19.40 18.33
C LEU A 253 -3.58 18.79 17.97
N LYS A 254 -2.77 19.52 17.20
CA LYS A 254 -1.53 18.99 16.59
C LYS A 254 -0.39 18.72 17.59
N ALA A 255 -0.55 19.05 18.88
CA ALA A 255 0.55 19.21 19.83
C ALA A 255 0.49 18.32 21.09
N SER A 256 -0.48 17.41 21.23
CA SER A 256 -0.91 16.86 22.53
C SER A 256 -0.71 15.35 22.71
N SER A 257 0.24 14.73 22.02
CA SER A 257 0.51 13.31 22.25
C SER A 257 1.41 13.14 23.47
N TRP A 258 0.95 12.48 24.53
CA TRP A 258 1.75 12.07 25.73
C TRP A 258 2.95 11.14 25.41
N HIS A 259 3.16 10.88 24.13
CA HIS A 259 4.08 9.94 23.55
C HIS A 259 5.49 10.54 23.54
N GLY A 260 6.45 9.85 24.15
CA GLY A 260 7.86 10.22 24.08
C GLY A 260 8.55 9.69 22.82
N ASN A 261 9.88 9.79 22.78
CA ASN A 261 10.72 9.23 21.71
C ASN A 261 10.53 7.70 21.55
N ASP A 262 10.08 7.02 22.61
CA ASP A 262 9.79 5.58 22.63
C ASP A 262 8.63 5.19 21.70
N ALA A 263 7.60 6.01 21.58
CA ALA A 263 6.51 5.78 20.62
C ALA A 263 7.00 5.90 19.16
N ALA A 264 7.92 6.82 18.89
CA ALA A 264 8.52 6.97 17.56
C ALA A 264 9.34 5.73 17.18
N ILE A 265 10.09 5.16 18.14
CA ILE A 265 10.83 3.91 17.97
C ILE A 265 9.86 2.75 17.70
N VAL A 266 8.79 2.59 18.47
CA VAL A 266 7.82 1.51 18.25
C VAL A 266 7.10 1.66 16.90
N LYS A 267 6.68 2.88 16.52
CA LYS A 267 6.11 3.16 15.20
C LYS A 267 7.10 2.89 14.07
N TRP A 268 8.37 3.23 14.27
CA TRP A 268 9.44 2.92 13.32
C TRP A 268 9.63 1.41 13.18
N ILE A 269 9.74 0.66 14.28
CA ILE A 269 9.86 -0.81 14.26
C ILE A 269 8.63 -1.46 13.61
N TYR A 270 7.41 -0.99 13.93
CA TYR A 270 6.18 -1.46 13.28
C TYR A 270 6.19 -1.19 11.77
N ARG A 271 6.69 -0.03 11.32
CA ARG A 271 6.89 0.26 9.89
C ARG A 271 7.90 -0.70 9.25
N GLN A 272 8.87 -1.21 10.02
CA GLN A 272 9.81 -2.25 9.60
C GLN A 272 9.28 -3.70 9.74
N ARG A 273 7.99 -3.91 10.07
CA ARG A 273 7.42 -5.26 10.30
C ARG A 273 7.65 -6.26 9.18
N THR A 274 7.70 -5.79 7.94
CA THR A 274 8.01 -6.60 6.76
C THR A 274 9.43 -7.16 6.82
N ILE A 275 10.41 -6.43 7.37
CA ILE A 275 11.78 -6.91 7.59
C ILE A 275 11.78 -8.04 8.63
N LEU A 276 11.07 -7.88 9.75
CA LEU A 276 10.97 -8.89 10.82
C LEU A 276 10.31 -10.20 10.36
N PHE A 277 9.20 -10.11 9.63
CA PHE A 277 8.53 -11.30 9.08
C PHE A 277 9.33 -11.97 7.96
N SER A 278 9.99 -11.18 7.10
CA SER A 278 10.90 -11.71 6.08
C SER A 278 12.08 -12.44 6.72
N PHE A 279 12.58 -11.94 7.86
CA PHE A 279 13.71 -12.54 8.58
C PHE A 279 13.33 -13.77 9.42
N GLN A 280 12.18 -13.76 10.10
CA GLN A 280 11.65 -14.96 10.77
C GLN A 280 11.34 -16.08 9.76
N ARG A 281 10.78 -15.74 8.60
CA ARG A 281 10.51 -16.70 7.53
C ARG A 281 11.79 -17.15 6.81
N PHE A 282 12.80 -16.29 6.72
CA PHE A 282 14.17 -16.66 6.29
C PHE A 282 14.84 -17.64 7.26
N LEU A 283 14.72 -17.45 8.58
CA LEU A 283 15.21 -18.38 9.58
C LEU A 283 14.44 -19.70 9.58
N LYS A 284 13.12 -19.67 9.41
CA LYS A 284 12.27 -20.86 9.30
C LYS A 284 12.56 -21.65 8.02
N ASN A 285 12.74 -20.97 6.88
CA ASN A 285 13.16 -21.59 5.62
C ASN A 285 14.58 -22.16 5.68
N LYS A 286 15.49 -21.56 6.47
CA LYS A 286 16.85 -22.10 6.67
C LYS A 286 16.89 -23.35 7.55
N TYR A 287 15.88 -23.56 8.39
CA TYR A 287 15.73 -24.78 9.20
C TYR A 287 14.95 -25.88 8.45
N ASP A 288 13.94 -25.51 7.65
CA ASP A 288 13.21 -26.44 6.77
C ASP A 288 14.01 -26.84 5.50
N SER A 289 15.00 -26.06 5.08
CA SER A 289 15.89 -26.39 3.94
C SER A 289 16.94 -27.46 4.27
N SER A 290 16.79 -28.20 5.37
CA SER A 290 17.64 -29.38 5.66
C SER A 290 17.19 -30.65 4.92
N LYS A 291 16.17 -30.56 4.05
CA LYS A 291 15.77 -31.64 3.13
C LYS A 291 15.68 -31.11 1.69
N TYR A 292 16.58 -31.64 0.85
CA TYR A 292 16.80 -31.38 -0.59
C TYR A 292 17.42 -30.00 -0.89
N SER A 293 18.56 -29.86 -1.57
CA SER A 293 19.38 -30.78 -2.38
C SER A 293 20.86 -30.43 -2.22
N THR A 294 21.70 -31.45 -2.08
CA THR A 294 23.14 -31.35 -2.32
C THR A 294 23.36 -31.10 -3.81
N GLU A 295 23.35 -29.84 -4.22
CA GLU A 295 24.05 -29.40 -5.42
C GLU A 295 25.08 -28.36 -4.99
N ASN A 296 26.33 -28.63 -5.36
CA ASN A 296 27.49 -27.82 -5.02
C ASN A 296 27.22 -26.33 -5.20
N GLN A 297 27.29 -25.58 -4.10
CA GLN A 297 27.32 -24.12 -4.10
C GLN A 297 28.59 -23.70 -4.85
N LYS A 298 28.47 -23.48 -6.17
CA LYS A 298 29.52 -22.83 -6.97
C LYS A 298 29.73 -21.43 -6.41
N ASP A 299 30.98 -21.06 -6.18
CA ASP A 299 31.37 -19.68 -5.89
C ASP A 299 30.75 -18.77 -6.97
N ALA A 300 29.98 -17.76 -6.56
CA ALA A 300 29.40 -16.79 -7.49
C ALA A 300 30.52 -16.17 -8.32
N THR A 301 30.33 -16.13 -9.63
CA THR A 301 31.33 -15.60 -10.56
C THR A 301 31.56 -14.11 -10.31
N SER A 302 32.76 -13.60 -10.60
CA SER A 302 33.07 -12.16 -10.42
C SER A 302 32.08 -11.25 -11.20
N GLU A 303 31.53 -11.74 -12.31
CA GLU A 303 30.53 -11.04 -13.12
C GLU A 303 29.15 -10.93 -12.41
N GLU A 304 28.70 -11.98 -11.72
CA GLU A 304 27.44 -11.94 -10.94
C GLU A 304 27.53 -10.94 -9.78
N ILE A 305 28.69 -10.89 -9.11
CA ILE A 305 28.95 -9.92 -8.04
C ILE A 305 28.97 -8.49 -8.61
N GLU A 306 29.60 -8.28 -9.77
CA GLU A 306 29.65 -6.98 -10.43
C GLU A 306 28.24 -6.52 -10.86
N ASN A 307 27.42 -7.41 -11.40
CA ASN A 307 26.03 -7.12 -11.77
C ASN A 307 25.19 -6.74 -10.55
N LEU A 308 25.36 -7.44 -9.42
CA LEU A 308 24.65 -7.13 -8.18
C LEU A 308 25.07 -5.77 -7.57
N LEU A 309 26.35 -5.40 -7.70
CA LEU A 309 26.86 -4.08 -7.29
C LEU A 309 26.36 -2.95 -8.21
N LYS A 310 26.22 -3.22 -9.51
CA LYS A 310 25.58 -2.29 -10.45
C LYS A 310 24.12 -2.09 -10.10
N GLU A 311 23.39 -3.17 -9.82
CA GLU A 311 21.99 -3.11 -9.39
C GLU A 311 21.83 -2.27 -8.12
N LEU A 312 22.66 -2.52 -7.10
CA LEU A 312 22.70 -1.72 -5.87
C LEU A 312 22.90 -0.22 -6.14
N SER A 313 23.76 0.11 -7.08
CA SER A 313 24.08 1.50 -7.43
C SER A 313 22.89 2.19 -8.10
N VAL A 314 22.19 1.49 -9.02
CA VAL A 314 20.97 2.00 -9.65
C VAL A 314 19.86 2.20 -8.62
N MET A 315 19.63 1.22 -7.74
CA MET A 315 18.58 1.33 -6.72
C MET A 315 18.81 2.51 -5.76
N LYS A 316 20.08 2.80 -5.41
CA LYS A 316 20.43 3.98 -4.59
C LYS A 316 20.15 5.30 -5.33
N MET A 317 20.45 5.36 -6.61
CA MET A 317 20.28 6.57 -7.44
C MET A 317 18.80 6.85 -7.72
N VAL A 318 18.02 5.82 -8.04
CA VAL A 318 16.59 5.94 -8.34
C VAL A 318 15.80 6.46 -7.14
N GLY A 319 16.12 6.01 -5.93
CA GLY A 319 15.42 6.42 -4.71
C GLY A 319 14.13 5.65 -4.47
N LYS A 320 13.14 6.29 -3.81
CA LYS A 320 11.89 5.64 -3.40
C LYS A 320 10.70 6.15 -4.21
N HIS A 321 9.84 5.22 -4.63
CA HIS A 321 8.58 5.49 -5.30
C HIS A 321 7.60 4.34 -5.05
N ALA A 322 6.30 4.62 -4.97
CA ALA A 322 5.27 3.63 -4.63
C ALA A 322 5.31 2.40 -5.56
N ASN A 323 5.53 2.65 -6.86
CA ASN A 323 5.56 1.61 -7.90
C ASN A 323 6.96 1.11 -8.29
N ILE A 324 7.99 1.39 -7.48
CA ILE A 324 9.34 0.85 -7.64
C ILE A 324 9.69 0.00 -6.41
N ILE A 325 10.41 -1.10 -6.60
CA ILE A 325 10.89 -1.91 -5.47
C ILE A 325 11.97 -1.13 -4.70
N SER A 326 11.71 -0.82 -3.42
CA SER A 326 12.66 -0.02 -2.65
C SER A 326 13.79 -0.87 -2.07
N LEU A 327 15.02 -0.32 -2.14
CA LEU A 327 16.15 -0.80 -1.36
C LEU A 327 15.97 -0.40 0.11
N LEU A 328 16.03 -1.39 1.00
CA LEU A 328 15.99 -1.21 2.46
C LEU A 328 17.39 -1.22 3.08
N GLY A 329 18.32 -1.97 2.49
CA GLY A 329 19.71 -2.04 2.93
C GLY A 329 20.56 -2.97 2.07
N CYS A 330 21.86 -3.02 2.33
CA CYS A 330 22.78 -3.95 1.68
C CYS A 330 23.91 -4.38 2.62
N CYS A 331 24.42 -5.60 2.44
CA CYS A 331 25.68 -6.05 3.03
C CYS A 331 26.71 -6.22 1.92
N THR A 332 27.86 -5.55 2.04
CA THR A 332 28.97 -5.64 1.07
C THR A 332 30.29 -6.04 1.73
N LYS A 333 30.29 -6.36 3.04
CA LYS A 333 31.48 -6.73 3.82
C LYS A 333 31.54 -8.24 4.02
N GLY A 334 32.75 -8.82 3.92
CA GLY A 334 33.00 -10.23 4.25
C GLY A 334 32.83 -11.21 3.08
N GLY A 335 33.00 -10.75 1.83
CA GLY A 335 33.02 -11.62 0.64
C GLY A 335 31.64 -12.00 0.07
N GLN A 336 30.55 -11.67 0.76
CA GLN A 336 29.18 -11.91 0.29
C GLN A 336 28.43 -10.59 0.11
N VAL A 337 27.94 -10.35 -1.11
CA VAL A 337 27.08 -9.19 -1.40
C VAL A 337 25.62 -9.62 -1.23
N MET A 338 24.87 -8.90 -0.40
CA MET A 338 23.43 -9.13 -0.18
C MET A 338 22.66 -7.81 -0.34
N LEU A 339 21.53 -7.87 -1.05
CA LEU A 339 20.56 -6.79 -1.15
C LEU A 339 19.34 -7.09 -0.29
N ILE A 340 18.90 -6.10 0.48
CA ILE A 340 17.68 -6.18 1.30
C ILE A 340 16.68 -5.22 0.66
N VAL A 341 15.61 -5.75 0.10
CA VAL A 341 14.58 -5.01 -0.63
C VAL A 341 13.20 -5.24 -0.03
N GLU A 342 12.23 -4.42 -0.41
CA GLU A 342 10.82 -4.62 -0.03
C GLU A 342 10.31 -6.02 -0.43
N TYR A 343 9.47 -6.62 0.42
CA TYR A 343 8.85 -7.92 0.12
C TYR A 343 7.52 -7.72 -0.62
N ALA A 344 7.39 -8.37 -1.78
CA ALA A 344 6.17 -8.40 -2.56
C ALA A 344 5.39 -9.70 -2.32
N LYS A 345 4.31 -9.59 -1.54
CA LYS A 345 3.50 -10.72 -1.04
C LYS A 345 3.07 -11.72 -2.13
N TYR A 346 2.72 -11.25 -3.31
CA TYR A 346 2.09 -12.07 -4.34
C TYR A 346 3.07 -12.61 -5.39
N GLY A 347 4.37 -12.31 -5.27
CA GLY A 347 5.39 -12.70 -6.25
C GLY A 347 5.40 -11.78 -7.47
N ASN A 348 5.90 -12.28 -8.61
CA ASN A 348 5.87 -11.53 -9.86
C ASN A 348 4.45 -11.49 -10.48
N LEU A 349 4.20 -10.45 -11.27
CA LEU A 349 2.90 -10.14 -11.85
C LEU A 349 2.48 -11.19 -12.88
N ARG A 350 3.43 -11.75 -13.66
CA ARG A 350 3.14 -12.80 -14.65
C ARG A 350 2.50 -14.03 -14.01
N ASP A 351 3.11 -14.56 -12.96
CA ASP A 351 2.62 -15.77 -12.28
C ASP A 351 1.34 -15.48 -11.50
N TYR A 352 1.20 -14.28 -10.95
CA TYR A 352 -0.06 -13.84 -10.34
C TYR A 352 -1.21 -13.80 -11.35
N LEU A 353 -1.00 -13.20 -12.52
CA LEU A 353 -2.01 -13.11 -13.57
C LEU A 353 -2.42 -14.49 -14.11
N ARG A 354 -1.44 -15.39 -14.31
CA ARG A 354 -1.69 -16.77 -14.77
C ARG A 354 -2.58 -17.55 -13.81
N ARG A 355 -2.36 -17.41 -12.50
CA ARG A 355 -3.22 -17.99 -11.45
C ARG A 355 -4.64 -17.44 -11.42
N LYS A 356 -4.87 -16.27 -12.05
CA LYS A 356 -6.16 -15.57 -12.10
C LYS A 356 -6.87 -15.72 -13.45
N ARG A 357 -6.34 -16.52 -14.37
CA ARG A 357 -6.97 -16.77 -15.67
C ARG A 357 -8.38 -17.36 -15.48
N PRO A 358 -9.42 -16.77 -16.09
CA PRO A 358 -10.76 -17.35 -16.07
C PRO A 358 -10.76 -18.75 -16.70
N SER A 359 -11.47 -19.72 -16.09
CA SER A 359 -11.50 -21.14 -16.49
C SER A 359 -12.13 -21.45 -17.85
N GLY A 360 -12.33 -20.46 -18.72
CA GLY A 360 -12.80 -20.62 -20.10
C GLY A 360 -11.81 -20.13 -21.17
N HIS A 361 -10.63 -19.64 -20.77
CA HIS A 361 -9.63 -19.09 -21.69
C HIS A 361 -8.64 -20.16 -22.17
N ILE A 362 -9.15 -21.28 -22.72
CA ILE A 362 -8.33 -22.15 -23.58
C ILE A 362 -8.23 -21.42 -24.91
N LEU A 363 -7.17 -20.63 -25.09
CA LEU A 363 -6.76 -20.24 -26.43
C LEU A 363 -6.38 -21.53 -27.16
N SER A 364 -7.13 -21.83 -28.22
CA SER A 364 -6.76 -22.84 -29.21
C SER A 364 -5.37 -22.50 -29.77
N GLY A 365 -4.36 -23.24 -29.32
CA GLY A 365 -2.97 -23.02 -29.70
C GLY A 365 -2.06 -23.72 -28.71
N SER A 366 -1.81 -25.00 -28.98
CA SER A 366 -0.83 -25.91 -28.37
C SER A 366 0.32 -25.21 -27.63
N PHE A 367 0.37 -25.35 -26.30
CA PHE A 367 1.59 -25.18 -25.52
C PHE A 367 1.72 -26.28 -24.47
N GLU A 368 2.96 -26.73 -24.34
CA GLU A 368 3.48 -27.85 -23.57
C GLU A 368 3.08 -27.78 -22.09
N GLN A 369 2.63 -28.92 -21.56
CA GLN A 369 2.44 -29.12 -20.13
C GLN A 369 3.83 -29.28 -19.49
N ASP A 370 4.27 -28.28 -18.73
CA ASP A 370 5.35 -28.48 -17.76
C ASP A 370 4.78 -29.28 -16.58
N GLU A 371 5.21 -30.54 -16.42
CA GLU A 371 4.67 -31.55 -15.49
C GLU A 371 4.91 -31.28 -13.97
N ASN A 372 5.14 -30.04 -13.53
CA ASN A 372 5.57 -29.76 -12.15
C ASN A 372 4.56 -28.99 -11.28
N ASP A 373 3.28 -28.97 -11.65
CA ASP A 373 2.24 -28.17 -10.96
C ASP A 373 1.62 -28.81 -9.69
N ASN A 374 2.09 -29.98 -9.24
CA ASN A 374 1.47 -30.73 -8.13
C ASN A 374 2.17 -30.57 -6.77
N ALA A 375 2.63 -29.37 -6.40
CA ALA A 375 3.23 -29.15 -5.08
C ALA A 375 3.03 -27.76 -4.47
N TYR A 376 1.82 -27.18 -4.51
CA TYR A 376 1.53 -26.01 -3.66
C TYR A 376 0.25 -26.19 -2.86
N LYS A 377 0.46 -26.45 -1.57
CA LYS A 377 -0.53 -26.66 -0.52
C LYS A 377 -1.57 -25.52 -0.49
N GLN A 378 -2.83 -25.91 -0.30
CA GLN A 378 -3.99 -25.05 -0.01
C GLN A 378 -3.62 -23.93 0.96
N ASP A 379 -3.70 -22.69 0.49
CA ASP A 379 -3.51 -21.48 1.28
C ASP A 379 -4.86 -20.73 1.28
N ASP A 380 -5.52 -20.69 2.44
CA ASP A 380 -6.84 -20.09 2.67
C ASP A 380 -6.79 -18.55 2.63
N ASN A 381 -6.44 -17.96 1.49
CA ASN A 381 -6.39 -16.51 1.29
C ASN A 381 -7.53 -16.02 0.37
N ASP A 382 -8.41 -15.19 0.92
CA ASP A 382 -9.61 -14.65 0.26
C ASP A 382 -9.28 -13.77 -0.99
N ASP A 383 -8.17 -13.02 -0.94
CA ASP A 383 -7.66 -12.24 -2.08
C ASP A 383 -7.24 -13.11 -3.29
N LEU A 384 -6.80 -14.35 -3.04
CA LEU A 384 -6.48 -15.31 -4.10
C LEU A 384 -7.75 -15.94 -4.71
N LYS A 385 -8.90 -15.86 -4.03
CA LYS A 385 -10.20 -16.34 -4.56
C LYS A 385 -10.91 -15.31 -5.44
N ARG A 386 -10.70 -14.00 -5.22
CA ARG A 386 -11.33 -12.93 -6.02
C ARG A 386 -10.87 -12.93 -7.49
N SER A 387 -11.78 -12.94 -8.45
CA SER A 387 -11.44 -12.78 -9.87
C SER A 387 -10.93 -11.36 -10.18
N LEU A 388 -10.08 -11.22 -11.20
CA LEU A 388 -9.66 -9.92 -11.70
C LEU A 388 -10.69 -9.41 -12.72
N THR A 389 -10.99 -8.12 -12.61
CA THR A 389 -11.79 -7.39 -13.61
C THR A 389 -10.86 -6.71 -14.62
N THR A 390 -11.40 -6.30 -15.78
CA THR A 390 -10.65 -5.51 -16.76
C THR A 390 -10.10 -4.22 -16.16
N LEU A 391 -10.83 -3.56 -15.25
CA LEU A 391 -10.35 -2.37 -14.55
C LEU A 391 -9.13 -2.68 -13.69
N ASP A 392 -9.08 -3.83 -13.02
CA ASP A 392 -7.90 -4.24 -12.24
C ASP A 392 -6.65 -4.38 -13.14
N LEU A 393 -6.82 -4.89 -14.36
CA LEU A 393 -5.72 -4.99 -15.34
C LEU A 393 -5.26 -3.62 -15.82
N ILE A 394 -6.18 -2.71 -16.11
CA ILE A 394 -5.87 -1.32 -16.50
C ILE A 394 -5.17 -0.58 -15.34
N PHE A 395 -5.56 -0.84 -14.09
CA PHE A 395 -4.86 -0.34 -12.91
C PHE A 395 -3.42 -0.84 -12.81
N PHE A 396 -3.13 -2.10 -13.18
CA PHE A 396 -1.75 -2.59 -13.24
C PHE A 396 -0.94 -1.89 -14.34
N CYS A 397 -1.55 -1.61 -15.49
CA CYS A 397 -0.93 -0.80 -16.55
C CYS A 397 -0.63 0.63 -16.06
N LEU A 398 -1.57 1.28 -15.37
CA LEU A 398 -1.35 2.64 -14.83
C LEU A 398 -0.24 2.68 -13.78
N GLN A 399 -0.24 1.72 -12.85
CA GLN A 399 0.79 1.66 -11.79
C GLN A 399 2.18 1.42 -12.36
N THR A 400 2.32 0.54 -13.34
CA THR A 400 3.62 0.29 -14.00
C THR A 400 4.04 1.47 -14.87
N ALA A 401 3.12 2.13 -15.58
CA ALA A 401 3.42 3.37 -16.31
C ALA A 401 3.90 4.49 -15.36
N THR A 402 3.25 4.65 -14.21
CA THR A 402 3.62 5.64 -13.19
C THR A 402 5.02 5.35 -12.60
N GLY A 403 5.35 4.08 -12.36
CA GLY A 403 6.71 3.69 -11.96
C GLY A 403 7.76 4.03 -13.02
N MET A 404 7.46 3.79 -14.30
CA MET A 404 8.37 4.11 -15.40
C MET A 404 8.53 5.62 -15.65
N GLU A 405 7.46 6.39 -15.51
CA GLU A 405 7.50 7.86 -15.51
C GLU A 405 8.50 8.38 -14.46
N TYR A 406 8.42 7.83 -13.24
CA TYR A 406 9.37 8.15 -12.19
C TYR A 406 10.81 7.77 -12.55
N LEU A 407 11.06 6.55 -13.05
CA LEU A 407 12.41 6.12 -13.47
C LEU A 407 12.99 7.06 -14.53
N HIS A 408 12.18 7.47 -15.51
CA HIS A 408 12.62 8.39 -16.56
C HIS A 408 12.91 9.79 -16.01
N SER A 409 12.14 10.27 -15.02
CA SER A 409 12.45 11.51 -14.29
C SER A 409 13.79 11.45 -13.55
N LYS A 410 14.19 10.24 -13.13
CA LYS A 410 15.51 9.95 -12.53
C LYS A 410 16.58 9.60 -13.56
N LYS A 411 16.31 9.84 -14.85
CA LYS A 411 17.23 9.58 -15.94
C LYS A 411 17.68 8.11 -16.02
N CYS A 412 16.82 7.17 -15.61
CA CYS A 412 17.09 5.74 -15.61
C CYS A 412 16.32 5.03 -16.74
N ILE A 413 17.02 4.26 -17.59
CA ILE A 413 16.39 3.36 -18.58
C ILE A 413 16.38 1.93 -18.02
N HIS A 414 15.23 1.27 -18.03
CA HIS A 414 15.07 -0.07 -17.44
C HIS A 414 15.64 -1.19 -18.31
N ARG A 415 15.36 -1.18 -19.63
CA ARG A 415 15.83 -2.13 -20.66
C ARG A 415 15.30 -3.57 -20.59
N ASP A 416 14.73 -3.99 -19.46
CA ASP A 416 14.07 -5.30 -19.33
C ASP A 416 12.70 -5.20 -18.64
N LEU A 417 11.86 -4.25 -19.09
CA LEU A 417 10.51 -4.11 -18.54
C LEU A 417 9.61 -5.23 -19.08
N ALA A 418 9.13 -6.10 -18.19
CA ALA A 418 8.29 -7.25 -18.49
C ALA A 418 7.47 -7.68 -17.27
N ALA A 419 6.39 -8.47 -17.46
CA ALA A 419 5.53 -8.88 -16.34
C ALA A 419 6.26 -9.74 -15.29
N ARG A 420 7.32 -10.47 -15.69
CA ARG A 420 8.21 -11.20 -14.77
C ARG A 420 9.04 -10.31 -13.85
N ASN A 421 9.29 -9.07 -14.27
CA ASN A 421 10.12 -8.08 -13.57
C ASN A 421 9.25 -7.02 -12.86
N VAL A 422 7.94 -7.23 -12.80
CA VAL A 422 7.03 -6.46 -11.96
C VAL A 422 6.61 -7.36 -10.80
N LEU A 423 6.84 -6.92 -9.58
CA LEU A 423 6.42 -7.61 -8.37
C LEU A 423 5.09 -7.05 -7.85
N LEU A 424 4.28 -7.87 -7.20
CA LEU A 424 2.98 -7.47 -6.67
C LEU A 424 2.96 -7.54 -5.14
N ALA A 425 2.91 -6.37 -4.51
CA ALA A 425 2.92 -6.20 -3.05
C ALA A 425 1.52 -6.34 -2.43
N GLU A 426 1.43 -6.19 -1.10
CA GLU A 426 0.13 -6.14 -0.41
C GLU A 426 -0.77 -5.04 -1.00
N ASN A 427 -2.09 -5.23 -0.96
CA ASN A 427 -3.09 -4.38 -1.64
C ASN A 427 -2.95 -4.33 -3.18
N ARG A 428 -2.27 -5.29 -3.80
CA ARG A 428 -2.09 -5.42 -5.26
C ARG A 428 -1.37 -4.21 -5.88
N ILE A 429 -0.41 -3.66 -5.14
CA ILE A 429 0.46 -2.60 -5.61
C ILE A 429 1.58 -3.16 -6.48
N CYS A 430 1.68 -2.72 -7.73
CA CYS A 430 2.74 -3.11 -8.66
C CYS A 430 4.05 -2.39 -8.31
N LYS A 431 5.16 -3.12 -8.28
CA LYS A 431 6.51 -2.62 -8.02
C LYS A 431 7.47 -3.12 -9.09
N ILE A 432 7.98 -2.23 -9.91
CA ILE A 432 9.00 -2.55 -10.93
C ILE A 432 10.29 -2.94 -10.20
N ALA A 433 10.89 -4.04 -10.63
CA ALA A 433 12.05 -4.69 -10.05
C ALA A 433 13.03 -5.16 -11.13
N ASP A 434 14.15 -5.74 -10.70
CA ASP A 434 15.23 -6.27 -11.54
C ASP A 434 15.95 -5.20 -12.38
N PHE A 435 16.82 -4.44 -11.68
CA PHE A 435 17.62 -3.38 -12.29
C PHE A 435 18.97 -3.88 -12.82
N GLY A 436 19.18 -5.20 -12.94
CA GLY A 436 20.46 -5.78 -13.37
C GLY A 436 20.95 -5.25 -14.73
N LEU A 437 20.00 -4.89 -15.60
CA LEU A 437 20.25 -4.31 -16.92
C LEU A 437 20.03 -2.78 -17.00
N ALA A 438 19.54 -2.15 -15.94
CA ALA A 438 19.21 -0.73 -15.91
C ALA A 438 20.46 0.16 -15.90
N ARG A 439 20.37 1.36 -16.47
CA ARG A 439 21.51 2.30 -16.62
C ARG A 439 21.08 3.77 -16.53
N ASP A 440 22.01 4.62 -16.09
CA ASP A 440 21.89 6.08 -16.04
C ASP A 440 22.10 6.71 -17.43
N LEU A 441 21.25 7.65 -17.84
CA LEU A 441 21.40 8.44 -19.06
C LEU A 441 22.60 9.41 -19.00
N THR A 442 23.05 9.81 -17.81
CA THR A 442 24.18 10.75 -17.67
C THR A 442 25.51 10.15 -18.14
N GLN A 443 25.60 8.82 -18.24
CA GLN A 443 26.85 8.12 -18.55
C GLN A 443 27.01 7.72 -20.03
N THR A 444 26.05 7.91 -20.95
CA THR A 444 26.30 7.80 -22.42
C THR A 444 25.05 8.05 -23.28
N TYR A 445 25.16 8.94 -24.28
CA TYR A 445 24.18 9.08 -25.38
C TYR A 445 24.29 7.98 -26.47
N TYR A 446 25.20 7.01 -26.30
CA TYR A 446 25.37 5.90 -27.25
C TYR A 446 26.13 4.77 -26.54
N TYR A 447 25.48 3.61 -26.30
CA TYR A 447 26.18 2.45 -25.73
C TYR A 447 25.69 1.13 -26.32
N ARG A 448 26.64 0.33 -26.81
CA ARG A 448 26.47 -1.01 -27.40
C ARG A 448 26.87 -2.07 -26.36
N LYS A 449 25.93 -2.95 -25.94
CA LYS A 449 26.23 -4.08 -25.03
C LYS A 449 27.32 -4.96 -25.66
N GLN A 450 28.39 -5.27 -24.93
CA GLN A 450 29.54 -6.08 -25.39
C GLN A 450 29.46 -7.58 -25.03
N THR A 451 28.45 -8.04 -24.27
CA THR A 451 28.36 -9.44 -23.79
C THR A 451 27.12 -10.20 -24.28
N ASP A 452 27.29 -11.50 -24.56
CA ASP A 452 26.32 -12.48 -25.10
C ASP A 452 25.31 -13.03 -24.08
N GLY A 453 25.11 -12.37 -22.94
CA GLY A 453 24.12 -12.80 -21.94
C GLY A 453 22.69 -12.76 -22.48
N ARG A 454 21.84 -13.73 -22.05
CA ARG A 454 20.41 -13.87 -22.42
C ARG A 454 19.70 -12.51 -22.42
N VAL A 455 19.22 -12.08 -23.59
CA VAL A 455 18.48 -10.82 -23.78
C VAL A 455 16.99 -11.08 -23.99
N PRO A 456 16.10 -10.19 -23.52
CA PRO A 456 14.66 -10.39 -23.61
C PRO A 456 14.12 -10.01 -25.00
N VAL A 457 14.52 -10.75 -26.04
CA VAL A 457 14.27 -10.41 -27.47
C VAL A 457 12.83 -9.99 -27.75
N LYS A 458 11.83 -10.69 -27.20
CA LYS A 458 10.41 -10.41 -27.46
C LYS A 458 9.86 -9.12 -26.82
N TRP A 459 10.62 -8.49 -25.93
CA TRP A 459 10.26 -7.21 -25.28
C TRP A 459 11.04 -6.03 -25.85
N MET A 460 12.08 -6.27 -26.64
CA MET A 460 12.96 -5.22 -27.15
C MET A 460 12.34 -4.48 -28.34
N SER A 461 12.57 -3.16 -28.40
CA SER A 461 12.19 -2.36 -29.56
C SER A 461 13.04 -2.66 -30.80
N PRO A 462 12.56 -2.35 -32.02
CA PRO A 462 13.32 -2.60 -33.25
C PRO A 462 14.73 -1.98 -33.24
N GLU A 463 14.87 -0.75 -32.75
CA GLU A 463 16.18 -0.08 -32.63
C GLU A 463 17.08 -0.69 -31.54
N ALA A 464 16.50 -1.28 -30.49
CA ALA A 464 17.25 -2.02 -29.49
C ALA A 464 17.69 -3.40 -30.00
N LEU A 465 16.87 -4.06 -30.82
CA LEU A 465 17.18 -5.34 -31.46
C LEU A 465 18.29 -5.19 -32.51
N PHE A 466 18.17 -4.19 -33.38
CA PHE A 466 19.04 -4.03 -34.53
C PHE A 466 20.30 -3.19 -34.22
N ASP A 467 20.11 -1.99 -33.69
CA ASP A 467 21.20 -1.04 -33.46
C ASP A 467 21.79 -1.12 -32.04
N ARG A 468 21.20 -1.96 -31.17
CA ARG A 468 21.47 -1.99 -29.72
C ARG A 468 21.28 -0.62 -29.06
N LYS A 469 20.39 0.22 -29.61
CA LYS A 469 20.08 1.56 -29.11
C LYS A 469 18.97 1.48 -28.05
N PHE A 470 19.30 1.88 -26.82
CA PHE A 470 18.35 1.96 -25.72
C PHE A 470 18.07 3.41 -25.36
N SER A 471 16.79 3.73 -25.18
CA SER A 471 16.28 5.05 -24.82
C SER A 471 15.03 4.93 -23.96
N THR A 472 14.54 6.05 -23.44
CA THR A 472 13.20 6.11 -22.82
C THR A 472 12.10 5.60 -23.77
N LYS A 473 12.24 5.81 -25.08
CA LYS A 473 11.29 5.32 -26.10
C LYS A 473 11.40 3.82 -26.35
N SER A 474 12.55 3.19 -26.09
CA SER A 474 12.66 1.72 -26.11
C SER A 474 11.98 1.06 -24.90
N ASP A 475 11.97 1.73 -23.73
CA ASP A 475 11.18 1.28 -22.57
C ASP A 475 9.67 1.43 -22.83
N VAL A 476 9.23 2.46 -23.57
CA VAL A 476 7.81 2.63 -23.98
C VAL A 476 7.37 1.47 -24.87
N TRP A 477 8.22 1.00 -25.78
CA TRP A 477 7.94 -0.22 -26.53
C TRP A 477 7.80 -1.42 -25.58
N SER A 478 8.73 -1.60 -24.65
CA SER A 478 8.68 -2.71 -23.68
C SER A 478 7.39 -2.66 -22.84
N PHE A 479 6.91 -1.46 -22.50
CA PHE A 479 5.64 -1.26 -21.82
C PHE A 479 4.43 -1.75 -22.62
N SER A 480 4.42 -1.59 -23.94
CA SER A 480 3.34 -2.14 -24.79
C SER A 480 3.24 -3.67 -24.68
N ILE A 481 4.40 -4.34 -24.60
CA ILE A 481 4.48 -5.79 -24.45
C ILE A 481 4.03 -6.20 -23.05
N LEU A 482 4.47 -5.49 -22.01
CA LEU A 482 3.98 -5.67 -20.63
C LEU A 482 2.46 -5.48 -20.53
N ALA A 483 1.90 -4.42 -21.13
CA ALA A 483 0.47 -4.16 -21.14
C ALA A 483 -0.29 -5.30 -21.85
N TRP A 484 0.24 -5.81 -22.97
CA TRP A 484 -0.32 -6.98 -23.64
C TRP A 484 -0.25 -8.24 -22.76
N GLU A 485 0.86 -8.48 -22.05
CA GLU A 485 0.97 -9.56 -21.06
C GLU A 485 -0.10 -9.41 -19.96
N ILE A 486 -0.31 -8.20 -19.44
CA ILE A 486 -1.32 -7.91 -18.42
C ILE A 486 -2.73 -8.23 -18.94
N MET A 487 -3.08 -7.72 -20.12
CA MET A 487 -4.42 -7.89 -20.72
C MET A 487 -4.70 -9.33 -21.16
N THR A 488 -3.67 -10.16 -21.34
CA THR A 488 -3.76 -11.59 -21.66
C THR A 488 -3.54 -12.50 -20.45
N TYR A 489 -3.57 -11.94 -19.24
CA TYR A 489 -3.35 -12.68 -18.00
C TYR A 489 -2.03 -13.47 -18.00
N GLY A 490 -0.93 -12.82 -18.36
CA GLY A 490 0.42 -13.41 -18.44
C GLY A 490 0.65 -14.28 -19.67
N GLY A 491 0.03 -13.91 -20.81
CA GLY A 491 0.30 -14.52 -22.11
C GLY A 491 1.77 -14.40 -22.51
N SER A 492 2.28 -15.36 -23.28
CA SER A 492 3.63 -15.23 -23.84
C SER A 492 3.57 -14.33 -25.08
N PRO A 493 4.35 -13.24 -25.16
CA PRO A 493 4.38 -12.40 -26.35
C PRO A 493 4.78 -13.20 -27.59
N TYR A 494 4.17 -12.86 -28.74
CA TYR A 494 4.42 -13.48 -30.04
C TYR A 494 4.55 -15.02 -29.95
N PRO A 495 3.49 -15.74 -29.51
CA PRO A 495 3.59 -17.15 -29.15
C PRO A 495 4.10 -18.04 -30.30
N SER A 496 3.73 -17.72 -31.55
CA SER A 496 4.08 -18.52 -32.73
C SER A 496 5.30 -18.02 -33.50
N ILE A 497 5.99 -16.99 -33.01
CA ILE A 497 7.14 -16.38 -33.72
C ILE A 497 8.41 -16.70 -32.95
N ALA A 498 9.38 -17.31 -33.65
CA ALA A 498 10.72 -17.56 -33.14
C ALA A 498 11.46 -16.23 -32.92
N ALA A 499 12.35 -16.19 -31.93
CA ALA A 499 13.05 -14.95 -31.54
C ALA A 499 13.88 -14.38 -32.70
N GLU A 500 14.47 -15.26 -33.51
CA GLU A 500 15.30 -14.97 -34.67
C GLU A 500 14.50 -14.33 -35.81
N GLN A 501 13.20 -14.65 -35.92
CA GLN A 501 12.30 -14.16 -36.97
C GLN A 501 11.57 -12.87 -36.56
N LEU A 502 11.65 -12.48 -35.29
CA LEU A 502 10.85 -11.39 -34.74
C LEU A 502 11.14 -10.05 -35.43
N PHE A 503 12.41 -9.76 -35.74
CA PHE A 503 12.78 -8.49 -36.34
C PHE A 503 12.12 -8.30 -37.72
N ASP A 504 12.22 -9.30 -38.60
CA ASP A 504 11.61 -9.24 -39.94
C ASP A 504 10.08 -9.20 -39.84
N TYR A 505 9.49 -9.94 -38.90
CA TYR A 505 8.07 -9.89 -38.62
C TYR A 505 7.60 -8.47 -38.24
N LEU A 506 8.31 -7.79 -37.33
CA LEU A 506 8.02 -6.42 -36.90
C LEU A 506 8.27 -5.38 -38.00
N LYS A 507 9.30 -5.58 -38.82
CA LYS A 507 9.66 -4.72 -39.95
C LYS A 507 8.59 -4.70 -41.03
N ASN A 508 7.91 -5.83 -41.23
CA ASN A 508 6.77 -5.96 -42.14
C ASN A 508 5.46 -5.33 -41.58
N GLY A 509 5.53 -4.62 -40.46
CA GLY A 509 4.39 -3.94 -39.85
C GLY A 509 3.53 -4.82 -38.95
N ASN A 510 3.84 -6.11 -38.83
CA ASN A 510 3.03 -7.03 -38.03
C ASN A 510 3.18 -6.75 -36.53
N ARG A 511 2.09 -6.90 -35.78
CA ARG A 511 2.01 -6.72 -34.32
C ARG A 511 1.12 -7.80 -33.71
N MET A 512 1.08 -7.87 -32.37
CA MET A 512 0.18 -8.83 -31.70
C MET A 512 -1.27 -8.34 -31.81
N ASN A 513 -2.21 -9.27 -31.92
CA ASN A 513 -3.64 -8.96 -31.98
C ASN A 513 -4.14 -8.40 -30.64
N GLN A 514 -5.24 -7.66 -30.71
CA GLN A 514 -5.98 -7.17 -29.54
C GLN A 514 -6.41 -8.33 -28.63
N PRO A 515 -6.08 -8.30 -27.33
CA PRO A 515 -6.56 -9.28 -26.38
C PRO A 515 -8.10 -9.23 -26.23
N ALA A 516 -8.75 -10.38 -26.07
CA ALA A 516 -10.21 -10.49 -26.09
C ALA A 516 -10.95 -9.57 -25.08
N ASN A 517 -10.36 -9.31 -23.91
CA ASN A 517 -10.96 -8.48 -22.86
C ASN A 517 -10.34 -7.07 -22.79
N CYS A 518 -9.62 -6.66 -23.84
CA CYS A 518 -8.99 -5.34 -23.91
C CYS A 518 -9.92 -4.33 -24.61
N PRO A 519 -10.30 -3.24 -23.93
CA PRO A 519 -11.05 -2.16 -24.58
C PRO A 519 -10.27 -1.55 -25.76
N ASN A 520 -10.98 -1.08 -26.78
CA ASN A 520 -10.39 -0.55 -28.01
C ASN A 520 -9.49 0.65 -27.73
N GLU A 521 -9.91 1.55 -26.85
CA GLU A 521 -9.17 2.77 -26.49
C GLU A 521 -7.85 2.41 -25.79
N ILE A 522 -7.87 1.39 -24.93
CA ILE A 522 -6.67 0.87 -24.28
C ILE A 522 -5.75 0.18 -25.29
N PHE A 523 -6.31 -0.58 -26.23
CA PHE A 523 -5.50 -1.23 -27.27
C PHE A 523 -4.87 -0.21 -28.22
N GLN A 524 -5.58 0.85 -28.61
CA GLN A 524 -5.03 1.95 -29.40
C GLN A 524 -3.84 2.63 -28.69
N LEU A 525 -3.92 2.83 -27.37
CA LEU A 525 -2.78 3.33 -26.59
C LEU A 525 -1.60 2.36 -26.62
N ILE A 526 -1.84 1.05 -26.45
CA ILE A 526 -0.82 0.01 -26.61
C ILE A 526 -0.21 0.07 -28.02
N GLU A 527 -1.04 0.30 -29.04
CA GLU A 527 -0.59 0.40 -30.43
C GLU A 527 0.30 1.61 -30.70
N LEU A 528 -0.02 2.75 -30.10
CA LEU A 528 0.86 3.92 -30.17
C LEU A 528 2.24 3.63 -29.54
N CYS A 529 2.27 2.87 -28.45
CA CYS A 529 3.51 2.53 -27.73
C CYS A 529 4.47 1.63 -28.52
N TRP A 530 3.99 0.75 -29.41
CA TRP A 530 4.83 -0.09 -30.30
C TRP A 530 4.92 0.41 -31.75
N THR A 531 4.69 1.71 -31.95
CA THR A 531 4.92 2.34 -33.25
C THR A 531 6.37 2.14 -33.67
N PHE A 532 6.61 1.74 -34.93
CA PHE A 532 7.95 1.41 -35.41
C PHE A 532 8.91 2.60 -35.23
N LYS A 533 8.49 3.80 -35.64
CA LYS A 533 9.26 5.04 -35.47
C LYS A 533 9.26 5.50 -34.00
N GLU A 534 10.43 5.50 -33.36
CA GLU A 534 10.59 5.83 -31.93
C GLU A 534 10.01 7.19 -31.52
N SER A 535 10.09 8.19 -32.41
CA SER A 535 9.67 9.56 -32.13
C SER A 535 8.15 9.72 -32.05
N LEU A 536 7.39 8.78 -32.61
CA LEU A 536 5.92 8.81 -32.60
C LEU A 536 5.34 8.11 -31.38
N ARG A 537 6.14 7.34 -30.64
CA ARG A 537 5.68 6.69 -29.41
C ARG A 537 5.41 7.78 -28.35
N PRO A 538 4.39 7.64 -27.49
CA PRO A 538 4.13 8.60 -26.42
C PRO A 538 5.25 8.61 -25.37
N THR A 539 5.23 9.58 -24.45
CA THR A 539 6.02 9.53 -23.20
C THR A 539 5.24 8.78 -22.12
N PHE A 540 5.91 8.32 -21.05
CA PHE A 540 5.19 7.72 -19.93
C PHE A 540 4.20 8.69 -19.26
N THR A 541 4.47 9.99 -19.26
CA THR A 541 3.51 11.01 -18.82
C THR A 541 2.23 10.99 -19.64
N GLN A 542 2.33 10.99 -20.97
CA GLN A 542 1.17 10.91 -21.86
C GLN A 542 0.40 9.57 -21.71
N ILE A 543 1.13 8.47 -21.46
CA ILE A 543 0.52 7.16 -21.18
C ILE A 543 -0.27 7.21 -19.86
N CYS A 544 0.33 7.75 -18.79
CA CYS A 544 -0.32 7.92 -17.49
C CYS A 544 -1.59 8.78 -17.60
N GLU A 545 -1.51 9.92 -18.29
CA GLU A 545 -2.65 10.79 -18.56
C GLU A 545 -3.76 10.05 -19.32
N SER A 546 -3.42 9.34 -20.39
CA SER A 546 -4.41 8.58 -21.19
C SER A 546 -5.11 7.50 -20.36
N LEU A 547 -4.36 6.76 -19.54
CA LEU A 547 -4.90 5.73 -18.66
C LEU A 547 -5.77 6.33 -17.53
N ARG A 548 -5.37 7.48 -16.96
CA ARG A 548 -6.19 8.20 -15.96
C ARG A 548 -7.47 8.74 -16.57
N CYS A 549 -7.41 9.36 -17.75
CA CYS A 549 -8.59 9.82 -18.49
C CYS A 549 -9.56 8.67 -18.78
N TYR A 550 -9.05 7.49 -19.14
CA TYR A 550 -9.89 6.31 -19.33
C TYR A 550 -10.56 5.85 -18.02
N LEU A 551 -9.82 5.83 -16.91
CA LEU A 551 -10.33 5.36 -15.62
C LEU A 551 -11.28 6.35 -14.92
N TYR A 552 -11.09 7.65 -15.12
CA TYR A 552 -11.74 8.71 -14.32
C TYR A 552 -12.50 9.77 -15.14
N GLY A 553 -12.40 9.77 -16.47
CA GLY A 553 -13.04 10.76 -17.36
C GLY A 553 -12.25 12.08 -17.53
N SER A 554 -12.72 12.96 -18.42
CA SER A 554 -12.05 14.20 -18.85
C SER A 554 -12.27 15.42 -17.95
N SER A 555 -12.77 15.26 -16.72
CA SER A 555 -12.85 16.38 -15.78
C SER A 555 -11.43 16.87 -15.46
N PRO A 556 -11.20 18.19 -15.27
CA PRO A 556 -9.96 18.67 -14.69
C PRO A 556 -9.79 17.92 -13.37
N ILE A 557 -8.79 17.05 -13.31
CA ILE A 557 -8.42 16.40 -12.08
C ILE A 557 -7.90 17.53 -11.20
N ASP A 558 -8.70 17.95 -10.23
CA ASP A 558 -8.15 18.65 -9.09
C ASP A 558 -7.18 17.66 -8.45
N TYR A 559 -5.89 17.95 -8.53
CA TYR A 559 -4.83 17.12 -7.98
C TYR A 559 -4.94 16.98 -6.44
N SER A 560 -5.97 17.59 -5.82
CA SER A 560 -6.34 17.48 -4.43
C SER A 560 -7.18 16.24 -4.06
N ASP A 561 -7.85 15.58 -5.03
CA ASP A 561 -8.85 14.53 -4.75
C ASP A 561 -8.44 13.10 -5.18
N LEU A 562 -7.18 12.90 -5.62
CA LEU A 562 -6.59 11.57 -5.79
C LEU A 562 -5.69 11.26 -4.60
N ASP A 563 -6.21 10.57 -3.59
CA ASP A 563 -5.43 10.03 -2.46
C ASP A 563 -4.46 8.94 -2.95
N TYR A 564 -3.35 9.37 -3.54
CA TYR A 564 -2.13 8.58 -3.71
C TYR A 564 -1.33 8.63 -2.40
N VAL A 565 -1.09 7.43 -1.88
CA VAL A 565 -0.14 7.12 -0.80
C VAL A 565 1.17 7.91 -0.95
N ASP A 566 1.45 8.79 0.01
CA ASP A 566 2.73 9.47 0.34
C ASP A 566 3.84 9.41 -0.73
N LEU A 567 3.92 10.43 -1.59
CA LEU A 567 5.14 10.79 -2.34
C LEU A 567 5.70 12.12 -1.80
N PRO A 568 7.03 12.26 -1.66
CA PRO A 568 7.66 13.52 -1.21
C PRO A 568 7.50 14.64 -2.26
N PRO A 569 7.58 15.92 -1.86
CA PRO A 569 7.21 17.05 -2.71
C PRO A 569 8.16 17.19 -3.92
N LEU A 570 7.60 17.32 -5.12
CA LEU A 570 8.30 17.90 -6.26
C LEU A 570 8.34 19.42 -6.08
N SER A 571 9.54 20.00 -6.10
CA SER A 571 9.76 21.43 -6.30
C SER A 571 9.26 21.85 -7.67
N SER A 572 8.31 22.78 -7.72
CA SER A 572 7.78 23.39 -8.94
C SER A 572 8.79 24.37 -9.55
N PRO A 573 8.97 24.39 -10.89
CA PRO A 573 9.37 25.59 -11.60
C PRO A 573 8.15 26.51 -11.79
N SER A 574 8.38 27.82 -11.72
CA SER A 574 7.42 28.91 -11.85
C SER A 574 6.57 28.83 -13.12
N MET A 575 5.26 29.06 -12.97
CA MET A 575 4.34 29.32 -14.08
C MET A 575 4.58 30.72 -14.66
N SER A 576 5.12 30.76 -15.87
CA SER A 576 4.74 31.73 -16.89
C SER A 576 5.05 31.08 -18.24
N ASP A 577 4.05 31.08 -19.13
CA ASP A 577 4.05 30.59 -20.52
C ASP A 577 3.59 29.15 -20.76
N CYS A 578 2.26 28.95 -20.82
CA CYS A 578 1.64 28.14 -21.88
C CYS A 578 0.10 28.30 -21.87
N ALA A 579 -0.38 29.31 -22.59
CA ALA A 579 -1.71 29.26 -23.17
C ALA A 579 -1.54 28.80 -24.62
N SER A 580 -1.92 27.55 -24.91
CA SER A 580 -2.36 27.00 -26.21
C SER A 580 -1.96 25.52 -26.32
N THR A 581 -2.89 24.60 -26.08
CA THR A 581 -2.80 23.26 -26.66
C THR A 581 -4.19 22.82 -27.08
N THR A 582 -4.40 22.87 -28.39
CA THR A 582 -5.61 22.46 -29.09
C THR A 582 -5.73 20.94 -29.06
N ILE A 583 -6.95 20.46 -28.80
CA ILE A 583 -7.38 19.07 -28.90
C ILE A 583 -7.03 18.51 -30.29
N LEU A 584 -6.36 17.35 -30.36
CA LEU A 584 -6.13 16.64 -31.62
C LEU A 584 -7.46 16.08 -32.16
N PRO A 585 -7.86 16.40 -33.41
CA PRO A 585 -9.09 15.89 -33.98
C PRO A 585 -8.96 14.42 -34.41
N ILE A 586 -10.01 13.66 -34.13
CA ILE A 586 -10.23 12.28 -34.57
C ILE A 586 -10.66 12.32 -36.04
N SER A 587 -9.86 11.76 -36.95
CA SER A 587 -10.28 11.47 -38.31
C SER A 587 -10.80 10.03 -38.41
N THR A 588 -12.12 9.90 -38.47
CA THR A 588 -12.81 8.68 -38.90
C THR A 588 -12.71 8.55 -40.42
N SER A 589 -11.84 7.68 -40.93
CA SER A 589 -11.89 7.27 -42.34
C SER A 589 -13.00 6.22 -42.51
N GLY A 590 -14.15 6.68 -42.98
CA GLY A 590 -15.24 5.83 -43.46
C GLY A 590 -14.84 5.09 -44.73
N ILE A 591 -15.20 3.82 -44.77
CA ILE A 591 -15.22 2.98 -45.97
C ILE A 591 -16.35 3.52 -46.86
N ALA A 592 -16.00 4.10 -48.01
CA ALA A 592 -16.93 4.39 -49.08
C ALA A 592 -16.70 3.40 -50.22
N THR A 593 -17.72 2.57 -50.45
CA THR A 593 -17.90 1.73 -51.63
C THR A 593 -18.27 2.62 -52.82
N ASP A 594 -17.42 2.68 -53.84
CA ASP A 594 -17.79 3.26 -55.13
C ASP A 594 -17.97 2.19 -56.19
N THR A 595 -19.18 2.19 -56.72
CA THR A 595 -19.72 1.36 -57.79
C THR A 595 -19.16 1.75 -59.16
N ASN A 596 -18.82 0.73 -59.94
CA ASN A 596 -18.50 0.80 -61.36
C ASN A 596 -19.64 1.40 -62.19
N SER A 597 -19.30 2.36 -63.06
CA SER A 597 -20.00 2.56 -64.33
C SER A 597 -18.99 2.85 -65.45
N HIS A 598 -18.90 1.89 -66.38
CA HIS A 598 -18.22 2.01 -67.66
C HIS A 598 -18.90 3.04 -68.57
N SER A 599 -18.11 3.86 -69.27
CA SER A 599 -18.20 3.97 -70.74
C SER A 599 -17.10 4.87 -71.33
N GLN A 600 -16.39 4.28 -72.30
CA GLN A 600 -16.03 4.82 -73.62
C GLN A 600 -14.80 5.75 -73.81
N THR A 601 -13.83 5.15 -74.55
CA THR A 601 -13.06 5.68 -75.72
C THR A 601 -12.23 6.96 -75.55
N THR A 602 -10.96 7.08 -76.00
CA THR A 602 -10.33 6.66 -77.27
C THR A 602 -8.83 6.98 -77.23
N THR A 603 -7.99 6.19 -77.93
CA THR A 603 -6.71 6.52 -78.62
C THR A 603 -5.53 7.09 -77.82
N ALA A 604 -4.24 6.86 -78.10
CA ALA A 604 -3.44 5.96 -78.93
C ALA A 604 -1.95 6.31 -78.65
N ALA A 605 -1.03 5.41 -79.04
CA ALA A 605 0.37 5.69 -79.42
C ALA A 605 1.47 5.74 -78.34
N THR A 606 2.16 4.59 -78.20
CA THR A 606 3.62 4.38 -78.43
C THR A 606 4.62 5.47 -78.00
N SER A 607 5.59 5.09 -77.17
CA SER A 607 6.96 4.79 -77.62
C SER A 607 7.92 4.49 -76.46
N ALA A 608 8.88 3.61 -76.76
CA ALA A 608 9.91 3.10 -75.88
C ALA A 608 11.17 3.99 -75.88
N SER A 609 11.94 3.95 -74.79
CA SER A 609 13.42 3.93 -74.71
C SER A 609 13.81 4.15 -73.23
N SER A 610 14.33 3.17 -72.50
CA SER A 610 15.72 2.69 -72.48
C SER A 610 16.77 3.82 -72.41
N LEU A 611 17.34 4.06 -71.23
CA LEU A 611 18.74 3.73 -70.88
C LEU A 611 19.19 4.46 -69.61
N SER A 612 20.08 3.75 -68.90
CA SER A 612 20.95 4.10 -67.75
C SER A 612 20.30 4.45 -66.42
#